data_AF-A0A662JJP2-F1
#
_entry.id   AF-A0A662JJP2-F1
#
_cell.length_a   1.000
_cell.length_b   1.000
_cell.length_c   1.000
_cell.angle_alpha   90.00
_cell.angle_beta   90.00
_cell.angle_gamma   90.00
#
_symmetry.space_group_name_H-M   'P 1'
#
loop_
_entity.id
_entity.type
_entity.pdbx_description
1 polymer ?
#
loop_
_entity_poly.entity_id
_entity_poly.type
_entity_poly.pdbx_seq_one_letter_code
_entity_poly.pdbx_strand_id
1 'polypeptide(L)'
;VWGYLLGPLCRLKPYTLEWLRAYPLREGSRHKQLAAKLGGLLEVLKPSSEAGVDASNLPGSLVALPLFNPLREAEELRSKIKKCLGINVTVVISDSDRLYIHRSSGFALTSRRSALKRSLYLGFLAYIIGRTFRGKFAPFATPLAVVGEQLDSFMLLGLTELADRLRGSGAGRTVFEMAERFEVGLEEVTWRMLSSIKHCPAVLFKPR
;
A
#
# COMPACT_ATOMS: atom_id res chain seq x y z
N VAL A 1 20.61 3.17 -8.52
CA VAL A 1 20.32 4.21 -7.51
C VAL A 1 19.75 3.63 -6.21
N TRP A 2 18.60 2.97 -6.22
CA TRP A 2 17.96 2.46 -5.00
C TRP A 2 18.78 1.43 -4.22
N GLY A 3 19.33 0.40 -4.87
CA GLY A 3 20.13 -0.63 -4.20
C GLY A 3 21.46 -0.15 -3.58
N TYR A 4 21.91 1.07 -3.89
CA TYR A 4 23.25 1.56 -3.52
C TYR A 4 23.25 2.86 -2.72
N LEU A 5 22.38 3.83 -3.05
CA LEU A 5 22.37 5.15 -2.42
C LEU A 5 21.11 5.39 -1.59
N LEU A 6 19.94 5.40 -2.25
CA LEU A 6 18.68 5.76 -1.61
C LEU A 6 18.18 4.70 -0.63
N GLY A 7 18.47 3.41 -0.90
CA GLY A 7 18.08 2.31 -0.04
C GLY A 7 18.78 2.35 1.33
N PRO A 8 20.11 2.45 1.39
CA PRO A 8 20.84 2.66 2.64
C PRO A 8 20.39 3.94 3.37
N LEU A 9 20.21 5.06 2.65
CA LEU A 9 19.70 6.31 3.22
C LEU A 9 18.33 6.13 3.89
N CYS A 10 17.43 5.40 3.24
CA CYS A 10 16.09 5.07 3.77
C CYS A 10 16.10 3.94 4.81
N ARG A 11 17.28 3.40 5.15
CA ARG A 11 17.49 2.27 6.07
C ARG A 11 16.62 1.08 5.68
N LEU A 12 16.69 0.70 4.41
CA LEU A 12 16.09 -0.54 3.91
C LEU A 12 16.81 -1.75 4.49
N LYS A 13 16.11 -2.88 4.56
CA LYS A 13 16.70 -4.14 5.02
C LYS A 13 17.76 -4.63 4.02
N PRO A 14 18.82 -5.33 4.46
CA PRO A 14 19.85 -5.87 3.56
C PRO A 14 19.27 -6.68 2.40
N TYR A 15 18.38 -7.63 2.71
CA TYR A 15 17.68 -8.42 1.71
C TYR A 15 16.96 -7.55 0.65
N THR A 16 16.24 -6.49 1.07
CA THR A 16 15.61 -5.55 0.12
C THR A 16 16.64 -4.85 -0.78
N LEU A 17 17.82 -4.54 -0.27
CA LEU A 17 18.89 -3.95 -1.08
C LEU A 17 19.42 -4.94 -2.10
N GLU A 18 19.56 -6.21 -1.73
CA GLU A 18 19.97 -7.29 -2.65
C GLU A 18 18.98 -7.43 -3.81
N TRP A 19 17.67 -7.47 -3.53
CA TRP A 19 16.65 -7.48 -4.59
C TRP A 19 16.70 -6.26 -5.49
N LEU A 20 16.89 -5.07 -4.92
CA LEU A 20 16.99 -3.84 -5.70
C LEU A 20 18.24 -3.82 -6.59
N ARG A 21 19.29 -4.58 -6.25
CA ARG A 21 20.48 -4.77 -7.08
C ARG A 21 20.29 -5.86 -8.13
N ALA A 22 19.55 -6.91 -7.79
CA ALA A 22 19.19 -8.03 -8.68
C ALA A 22 17.83 -7.83 -9.37
N TYR A 23 17.38 -6.58 -9.54
CA TYR A 23 16.05 -6.27 -10.03
C TYR A 23 15.82 -6.81 -11.46
N PRO A 24 14.73 -7.55 -11.74
CA PRO A 24 14.51 -8.17 -13.04
C PRO A 24 14.28 -7.09 -14.09
N LEU A 25 15.22 -6.95 -15.03
CA LEU A 25 15.22 -5.82 -15.97
C LEU A 25 14.00 -5.82 -16.89
N ARG A 26 13.56 -6.98 -17.37
CA ARG A 26 12.48 -7.07 -18.36
C ARG A 26 11.11 -6.81 -17.72
N GLU A 27 10.78 -7.55 -16.67
CA GLU A 27 9.51 -7.47 -15.94
C GLU A 27 9.43 -6.13 -15.21
N GLY A 28 10.54 -5.73 -14.60
CA GLY A 28 10.68 -4.45 -13.94
C GLY A 28 10.53 -3.25 -14.87
N SER A 29 11.12 -3.27 -16.07
CA SER A 29 10.94 -2.19 -17.05
C SER A 29 9.50 -2.08 -17.53
N ARG A 30 8.82 -3.21 -17.75
CA ARG A 30 7.39 -3.25 -18.10
C ARG A 30 6.53 -2.65 -16.98
N HIS A 31 6.81 -3.03 -15.73
CA HIS A 31 6.12 -2.48 -14.56
C HIS A 31 6.35 -0.97 -14.42
N LYS A 32 7.60 -0.51 -14.55
CA LYS A 32 7.96 0.92 -14.54
C LYS A 32 7.23 1.69 -15.63
N GLN A 33 7.13 1.14 -16.83
CA GLN A 33 6.40 1.76 -17.94
C GLN A 33 4.90 1.86 -17.63
N LEU A 34 4.29 0.81 -17.07
CA LEU A 34 2.89 0.83 -16.65
C LEU A 34 2.65 1.88 -15.55
N ALA A 35 3.48 1.87 -14.50
CA ALA A 35 3.40 2.85 -13.42
C ALA A 35 3.58 4.29 -13.93
N ALA A 36 4.43 4.50 -14.95
CA ALA A 36 4.62 5.81 -15.58
C ALA A 36 3.34 6.31 -16.25
N LYS A 37 2.66 5.42 -16.98
CA LYS A 37 1.38 5.72 -17.64
C LYS A 37 0.27 6.03 -16.64
N LEU A 38 0.26 5.36 -15.48
CA LEU A 38 -0.81 5.50 -14.48
C LEU A 38 -0.60 6.67 -13.52
N GLY A 39 0.63 6.86 -13.01
CA GLY A 39 0.93 7.77 -11.91
C GLY A 39 1.99 8.83 -12.20
N GLY A 40 2.60 8.81 -13.38
CA GLY A 40 3.67 9.73 -13.77
C GLY A 40 5.00 9.46 -13.05
N LEU A 41 5.95 10.37 -13.24
CA LEU A 41 7.35 10.17 -12.83
C LEU A 41 7.52 9.98 -11.31
N LEU A 42 6.76 10.72 -10.49
CA LEU A 42 6.89 10.67 -9.02
C LEU A 42 6.50 9.31 -8.43
N GLU A 43 5.67 8.54 -9.12
CA GLU A 43 5.22 7.23 -8.68
C GLU A 43 6.18 6.13 -9.14
N VAL A 44 6.75 6.26 -10.34
CA VAL A 44 7.74 5.33 -10.92
C VAL A 44 9.06 5.30 -10.16
N LEU A 45 9.44 6.43 -9.55
CA LEU A 45 10.72 6.54 -8.85
C LEU A 45 10.73 5.86 -7.48
N LYS A 46 9.62 5.29 -7.01
CA LYS A 46 9.61 4.49 -5.79
C LYS A 46 10.37 3.16 -5.98
N PRO A 47 10.92 2.58 -4.89
CA PRO A 47 11.53 1.25 -4.95
C PRO A 47 10.48 0.13 -4.86
N SER A 48 9.26 0.45 -4.44
CA SER A 48 8.12 -0.44 -4.25
C SER A 48 6.83 0.35 -4.39
N SER A 49 5.72 -0.34 -4.65
CA SER A 49 4.37 0.25 -4.68
C SER A 49 4.22 1.40 -5.68
N GLU A 50 4.65 1.14 -6.90
CA GLU A 50 4.69 2.14 -7.96
C GLU A 50 3.29 2.40 -8.49
N ALA A 51 2.80 3.64 -8.30
CA ALA A 51 1.46 4.07 -8.69
C ALA A 51 0.30 3.29 -8.04
N GLY A 52 0.57 2.45 -7.02
CA GLY A 52 -0.41 1.58 -6.39
C GLY A 52 -0.77 0.33 -7.22
N VAL A 53 0.10 -0.05 -8.16
CA VAL A 53 0.01 -1.32 -8.89
C VAL A 53 0.49 -2.45 -7.97
N ASP A 54 -0.35 -3.45 -7.73
CA ASP A 54 -0.01 -4.60 -6.88
C ASP A 54 0.29 -5.81 -7.75
N ALA A 55 1.44 -6.43 -7.51
CA ALA A 55 1.89 -7.63 -8.20
C ALA A 55 1.95 -8.86 -7.27
N SER A 56 1.65 -8.70 -5.98
CA SER A 56 1.81 -9.71 -4.93
C SER A 56 0.54 -10.54 -4.67
N ASN A 57 -0.48 -10.39 -5.52
CA ASN A 57 -1.79 -11.00 -5.34
C ASN A 57 -2.36 -11.66 -6.61
N LEU A 58 -1.61 -11.67 -7.72
CA LEU A 58 -2.00 -12.27 -8.99
C LEU A 58 -0.89 -13.17 -9.53
N PRO A 59 -1.23 -14.21 -10.34
CA PRO A 59 -0.24 -15.16 -10.82
C PRO A 59 0.52 -14.66 -12.06
N GLY A 60 1.67 -15.29 -12.30
CA GLY A 60 2.54 -14.97 -13.42
C GLY A 60 3.00 -13.52 -13.39
N SER A 61 2.94 -12.86 -14.54
CA SER A 61 3.30 -11.45 -14.70
C SER A 61 2.08 -10.50 -14.62
N LEU A 62 0.93 -10.98 -14.13
CA LEU A 62 -0.28 -10.18 -13.98
C LEU A 62 -0.16 -9.24 -12.77
N VAL A 63 -0.82 -8.09 -12.86
CA VAL A 63 -0.85 -7.08 -11.80
C VAL A 63 -2.25 -6.51 -11.62
N ALA A 64 -2.61 -6.21 -10.37
CA ALA A 64 -3.82 -5.49 -10.04
C ALA A 64 -3.56 -3.99 -10.26
N LEU A 65 -4.45 -3.35 -11.00
CA LEU A 65 -4.40 -1.92 -11.24
C LEU A 65 -4.79 -1.14 -9.97
N PRO A 66 -4.26 0.09 -9.79
CA PRO A 66 -4.62 0.91 -8.66
C PRO A 66 -6.10 1.26 -8.69
N LEU A 67 -6.68 1.44 -7.50
CA LEU A 67 -8.03 1.94 -7.35
C LEU A 67 -8.09 3.42 -7.75
N PHE A 68 -8.74 3.71 -8.89
CA PHE A 68 -8.77 5.07 -9.46
C PHE A 68 -9.61 6.06 -8.67
N ASN A 69 -10.76 5.62 -8.14
CA ASN A 69 -11.65 6.47 -7.34
C ASN A 69 -12.05 5.78 -6.04
N PRO A 70 -11.15 5.77 -5.02
CA PRO A 70 -11.43 5.13 -3.74
C PRO A 70 -12.68 5.66 -3.04
N LEU A 71 -13.04 6.93 -3.25
CA LEU A 71 -14.22 7.53 -2.64
C LEU A 71 -15.50 6.96 -3.22
N ARG A 72 -15.62 6.89 -4.56
CA ARG A 72 -16.78 6.30 -5.24
C ARG A 72 -16.98 4.84 -4.84
N GLU A 73 -15.90 4.07 -4.78
CA GLU A 73 -15.94 2.65 -4.41
C GLU A 73 -16.39 2.46 -2.95
N ALA A 74 -15.94 3.33 -2.04
CA ALA A 74 -16.39 3.34 -0.66
C ALA A 74 -17.89 3.69 -0.54
N GLU A 75 -18.37 4.67 -1.32
CA GLU A 75 -19.79 5.04 -1.37
C GLU A 75 -20.67 3.90 -1.90
N GLU A 76 -20.22 3.25 -2.99
CA GLU A 76 -20.94 2.14 -3.59
C GLU A 76 -21.02 0.95 -2.62
N LEU A 77 -19.91 0.60 -1.98
CA LEU A 77 -19.86 -0.47 -0.98
C LEU A 77 -20.80 -0.17 0.20
N ARG A 78 -20.75 1.04 0.75
CA ARG A 78 -21.64 1.47 1.82
C ARG A 78 -23.11 1.41 1.41
N SER A 79 -23.44 1.87 0.20
CA SER A 79 -24.80 1.83 -0.35
C SER A 79 -25.32 0.40 -0.50
N LYS A 80 -24.48 -0.51 -1.02
CA LYS A 80 -24.80 -1.94 -1.13
C LYS A 80 -25.02 -2.58 0.24
N ILE A 81 -24.15 -2.32 1.21
CA ILE A 81 -24.30 -2.84 2.59
C ILE A 81 -25.62 -2.35 3.20
N LYS A 82 -25.93 -1.06 3.07
CA LYS A 82 -27.19 -0.49 3.58
C LYS A 82 -28.41 -1.11 2.92
N LYS A 83 -28.38 -1.31 1.59
CA LYS A 83 -29.48 -1.92 0.84
C LYS A 83 -29.70 -3.39 1.21
N CYS A 84 -28.64 -4.17 1.34
CA CYS A 84 -28.73 -5.61 1.60
C CYS A 84 -29.00 -5.93 3.07
N LEU A 85 -28.42 -5.17 4.00
CA LEU A 85 -28.45 -5.50 5.44
C LEU A 85 -29.25 -4.50 6.29
N GLY A 86 -29.62 -3.33 5.74
CA GLY A 86 -30.29 -2.27 6.51
C GLY A 86 -29.38 -1.54 7.50
N ILE A 87 -28.09 -1.85 7.53
CA ILE A 87 -27.14 -1.30 8.51
C ILE A 87 -26.41 -0.10 7.91
N ASN A 88 -26.32 0.99 8.67
CA ASN A 88 -25.44 2.10 8.33
C ASN A 88 -24.02 1.81 8.86
N VAL A 89 -23.03 1.87 7.97
CA VAL A 89 -21.62 1.66 8.32
C VAL A 89 -20.76 2.81 7.82
N THR A 90 -19.61 2.98 8.46
CA THR A 90 -18.50 3.79 7.96
C THR A 90 -17.54 2.87 7.21
N VAL A 91 -17.22 3.22 5.96
CA VAL A 91 -16.31 2.46 5.09
C VAL A 91 -15.01 3.24 4.95
N VAL A 92 -13.89 2.57 5.20
CA VAL A 92 -12.53 3.09 4.98
C VAL A 92 -11.85 2.21 3.95
N ILE A 93 -11.37 2.81 2.86
CA ILE A 93 -10.48 2.13 1.92
C ILE A 93 -9.06 2.39 2.36
N SER A 94 -8.33 1.32 2.70
CA SER A 94 -6.96 1.37 3.22
C SER A 94 -5.95 0.80 2.23
N ASP A 95 -4.79 1.44 2.15
CA ASP A 95 -3.61 0.96 1.42
C ASP A 95 -2.47 0.65 2.42
N SER A 96 -1.73 -0.43 2.17
CA SER A 96 -0.57 -0.82 2.99
C SER A 96 0.64 0.10 2.78
N ASP A 97 0.61 0.88 1.70
CA ASP A 97 1.56 1.94 1.45
C ASP A 97 1.59 2.94 2.59
N ARG A 98 2.80 3.27 3.03
CA ARG A 98 2.98 4.10 4.21
C ARG A 98 2.85 5.57 3.88
N LEU A 99 2.11 6.26 4.72
CA LEU A 99 2.23 7.69 4.97
C LEU A 99 3.09 7.93 6.21
N TYR A 100 3.54 9.16 6.41
CA TYR A 100 4.47 9.54 7.46
C TYR A 100 3.95 10.75 8.23
N ILE A 101 3.52 10.53 9.47
CA ILE A 101 3.02 11.59 10.37
C ILE A 101 4.17 12.22 11.12
N HIS A 102 4.29 13.54 11.06
CA HIS A 102 5.22 14.29 11.89
C HIS A 102 4.75 14.26 13.35
N ARG A 103 5.63 13.76 14.24
CA ARG A 103 5.28 13.43 15.64
C ARG A 103 4.78 14.61 16.47
N SER A 104 5.29 15.82 16.23
CA SER A 104 4.91 16.99 17.04
C SER A 104 3.78 17.82 16.42
N SER A 105 3.70 17.91 15.09
CA SER A 105 2.72 18.78 14.42
C SER A 105 1.45 18.05 13.97
N GLY A 106 1.49 16.71 13.90
CA GLY A 106 0.40 15.87 13.39
C GLY A 106 0.18 15.95 11.89
N PHE A 107 1.08 16.63 11.15
CA PHE A 107 0.99 16.76 9.70
C PHE A 107 1.53 15.51 8.97
N ALA A 108 0.84 15.06 7.91
CA ALA A 108 1.20 13.86 7.17
C ALA A 108 1.93 14.17 5.85
N LEU A 109 3.04 13.48 5.61
CA LEU A 109 3.61 13.34 4.26
C LEU A 109 3.10 12.04 3.66
N THR A 110 2.52 12.11 2.47
CA THR A 110 1.86 10.97 1.85
C THR A 110 2.52 10.60 0.52
N SER A 111 2.71 9.30 0.35
CA SER A 111 3.23 8.70 -0.87
C SER A 111 2.11 8.37 -1.86
N ARG A 112 0.87 8.26 -1.37
CA ARG A 112 -0.38 8.05 -2.11
C ARG A 112 -1.37 9.12 -1.67
N ARG A 113 -2.32 9.52 -2.53
CA ARG A 113 -3.38 10.46 -2.11
C ARG A 113 -4.20 9.84 -0.98
N SER A 114 -4.42 10.61 0.09
CA SER A 114 -5.07 10.15 1.32
C SER A 114 -6.31 10.99 1.65
N ALA A 115 -7.26 10.40 2.36
CA ALA A 115 -8.43 11.07 2.92
C ALA A 115 -8.10 11.98 4.13
N LEU A 116 -6.86 11.97 4.62
CA LEU A 116 -6.46 12.82 5.75
C LEU A 116 -6.42 14.30 5.36
N LYS A 117 -7.17 15.12 6.09
CA LYS A 117 -7.28 16.57 5.88
C LYS A 117 -5.93 17.30 5.99
N ARG A 118 -5.07 16.92 6.94
CA ARG A 118 -3.76 17.55 7.20
C ARG A 118 -2.62 16.77 6.56
N SER A 119 -2.67 16.59 5.24
CA SER A 119 -1.68 15.83 4.49
C SER A 119 -1.16 16.56 3.26
N LEU A 120 0.09 16.28 2.90
CA LEU A 120 0.72 16.74 1.67
C LEU A 120 1.21 15.53 0.87
N TYR A 121 0.77 15.48 -0.38
CA TYR A 121 1.21 14.47 -1.33
C TYR A 121 2.54 14.89 -1.95
N LEU A 122 3.58 14.07 -1.76
CA LEU A 122 4.91 14.28 -2.33
C LEU A 122 5.41 13.06 -3.12
N GLY A 123 4.55 12.07 -3.38
CA GLY A 123 4.92 10.83 -4.06
C GLY A 123 6.10 10.12 -3.38
N PHE A 124 7.10 9.68 -4.14
CA PHE A 124 8.29 9.01 -3.58
C PHE A 124 9.13 9.90 -2.63
N LEU A 125 9.03 11.23 -2.71
CA LEU A 125 9.78 12.11 -1.80
C LEU A 125 9.26 12.00 -0.36
N ALA A 126 7.95 11.81 -0.16
CA ALA A 126 7.39 11.53 1.16
C ALA A 126 8.02 10.27 1.77
N TYR A 127 8.24 9.25 0.95
CA TYR A 127 8.90 8.02 1.35
C TYR A 127 10.35 8.28 1.80
N ILE A 128 11.14 9.01 1.00
CA ILE A 128 12.54 9.31 1.34
C ILE A 128 12.61 10.13 2.64
N ILE A 129 11.86 11.22 2.73
CA ILE A 129 11.86 12.10 3.91
C ILE A 129 11.42 11.31 5.16
N GLY A 130 10.29 10.62 5.07
CA GLY A 130 9.74 9.86 6.21
C GLY A 130 10.64 8.73 6.68
N ARG A 131 11.30 8.01 5.75
CA ARG A 131 12.20 6.91 6.08
C ARG A 131 13.57 7.36 6.56
N THR A 132 14.06 8.51 6.10
CA THR A 132 15.34 9.09 6.53
C THR A 132 15.21 9.70 7.92
N PHE A 133 14.13 10.42 8.19
CA PHE A 133 13.89 11.14 9.44
C PHE A 133 12.93 10.41 10.40
N ARG A 134 13.11 9.10 10.64
CA ARG A 134 12.22 8.29 11.52
C ARG A 134 12.10 8.78 12.97
N GLY A 135 13.06 9.58 13.43
CA GLY A 135 12.97 10.25 14.73
C GLY A 135 11.85 11.29 14.77
N LYS A 136 11.56 11.95 13.64
CA LYS A 136 10.52 12.98 13.52
C LYS A 136 9.22 12.47 12.92
N PHE A 137 9.28 11.39 12.14
CA PHE A 137 8.12 10.85 11.43
C PHE A 137 7.77 9.42 11.88
N ALA A 138 6.47 9.16 12.05
CA ALA A 138 5.90 7.86 12.34
C ALA A 138 5.14 7.32 11.12
N PRO A 139 5.46 6.10 10.64
CA PRO A 139 4.77 5.50 9.51
C PRO A 139 3.43 4.89 9.90
N PHE A 140 2.41 5.04 9.05
CA PHE A 140 1.09 4.42 9.19
C PHE A 140 0.59 3.93 7.82
N ALA A 141 -0.28 2.92 7.81
CA ALA A 141 -1.06 2.57 6.63
C ALA A 141 -1.92 3.77 6.15
N THR A 142 -2.16 3.87 4.84
CA THR A 142 -2.78 5.05 4.24
C THR A 142 -4.29 4.87 4.07
N PRO A 143 -5.14 5.70 4.70
CA PRO A 143 -6.56 5.74 4.37
C PRO A 143 -6.73 6.51 3.05
N LEU A 144 -7.11 5.81 1.98
CA LEU A 144 -7.35 6.38 0.65
C LEU A 144 -8.69 7.11 0.58
N ALA A 145 -9.72 6.56 1.23
CA ALA A 145 -11.06 7.14 1.29
C ALA A 145 -11.78 6.77 2.59
N VAL A 146 -12.70 7.65 3.02
CA VAL A 146 -13.60 7.43 4.16
C VAL A 146 -14.99 7.94 3.79
N VAL A 147 -16.01 7.13 4.01
CA VAL A 147 -17.43 7.48 3.78
C VAL A 147 -18.25 7.01 4.97
N GLY A 148 -19.14 7.86 5.47
CA GLY A 148 -19.99 7.56 6.62
C GLY A 148 -19.81 8.61 7.71
N GLU A 149 -19.68 8.16 8.95
CA GLU A 149 -19.45 9.05 10.09
C GLU A 149 -18.08 9.70 10.00
N GLN A 150 -17.97 10.93 10.52
CA GLN A 150 -16.70 11.62 10.60
C GLN A 150 -15.85 11.03 11.72
N LEU A 151 -14.78 10.34 11.33
CA LEU A 151 -13.76 9.87 12.24
C LEU A 151 -12.73 10.98 12.47
N ASP A 152 -12.25 11.14 13.70
CA ASP A 152 -11.08 11.95 13.96
C ASP A 152 -9.84 11.33 13.29
N SER A 153 -8.82 12.16 13.04
CA SER A 153 -7.65 11.71 12.27
C SER A 153 -6.84 10.63 13.00
N PHE A 154 -6.82 10.65 14.33
CA PHE A 154 -6.06 9.67 15.11
C PHE A 154 -6.77 8.31 15.11
N MET A 155 -8.09 8.28 15.32
CA MET A 155 -8.89 7.08 15.22
C MET A 155 -8.84 6.49 13.80
N LEU A 156 -8.97 7.31 12.76
CA LEU A 156 -8.86 6.85 11.38
C LEU A 156 -7.51 6.16 11.11
N LEU A 157 -6.40 6.80 11.51
CA LEU A 157 -5.06 6.23 11.38
C LEU A 157 -4.90 4.95 12.19
N GLY A 158 -5.39 4.93 13.43
CA GLY A 158 -5.33 3.77 14.31
C GLY A 158 -6.10 2.57 13.74
N LEU A 159 -7.33 2.78 13.28
CA LEU A 159 -8.13 1.74 12.64
C LEU A 159 -7.51 1.23 11.35
N THR A 160 -6.97 2.13 10.52
CA THR A 160 -6.31 1.78 9.26
C THR A 160 -5.05 0.93 9.50
N GLU A 161 -4.22 1.34 10.46
CA GLU A 161 -3.02 0.61 10.85
C GLU A 161 -3.34 -0.74 11.51
N LEU A 162 -4.37 -0.79 12.35
CA LEU A 162 -4.82 -2.03 12.96
C LEU A 162 -5.38 -2.99 11.91
N ALA A 163 -6.17 -2.50 10.95
CA ALA A 163 -6.66 -3.30 9.84
C ALA A 163 -5.51 -3.88 9.01
N ASP A 164 -4.50 -3.07 8.67
CA ASP A 164 -3.31 -3.53 7.95
C ASP A 164 -2.60 -4.69 8.68
N ARG A 165 -2.43 -4.58 10.00
CA ARG A 165 -1.83 -5.64 10.82
C ARG A 165 -2.68 -6.91 10.88
N LEU A 166 -4.00 -6.75 11.03
CA LEU A 166 -4.94 -7.88 11.14
C LEU A 166 -5.10 -8.65 9.82
N ARG A 167 -5.05 -7.96 8.67
CA ARG A 167 -5.04 -8.62 7.35
C ARG A 167 -3.79 -9.47 7.14
N GLY A 168 -2.67 -9.08 7.75
CA GLY A 168 -1.39 -9.74 7.58
C GLY A 168 -0.83 -9.53 6.17
N SER A 169 0.21 -10.30 5.82
CA SER A 169 0.91 -10.16 4.54
C SER A 169 0.50 -11.19 3.48
N GLY A 170 -0.51 -12.03 3.73
CA GLY A 170 -0.94 -13.05 2.77
C GLY A 170 0.22 -13.92 2.29
N ALA A 171 0.50 -13.89 0.98
CA ALA A 171 1.58 -14.64 0.33
C ALA A 171 2.96 -14.00 0.53
N GLY A 172 3.03 -12.74 0.93
CA GLY A 172 4.26 -11.96 1.10
C GLY A 172 3.96 -10.47 0.95
N ARG A 173 4.84 -9.59 1.45
CA ARG A 173 4.67 -8.13 1.27
C ARG A 173 5.11 -7.64 -0.10
N THR A 174 5.83 -8.47 -0.84
CA THR A 174 6.36 -8.18 -2.17
C THR A 174 6.29 -9.42 -3.04
N VAL A 175 6.38 -9.25 -4.35
CA VAL A 175 6.51 -10.37 -5.30
C VAL A 175 7.68 -11.29 -5.00
N PHE A 176 8.77 -10.73 -4.46
CA PHE A 176 9.95 -11.49 -4.10
C PHE A 176 9.69 -12.39 -2.89
N GLU A 177 9.07 -11.83 -1.83
CA GLU A 177 8.65 -12.62 -0.66
C GLU A 177 7.61 -13.69 -1.05
N MET A 178 6.72 -13.37 -2.00
CA MET A 178 5.73 -14.32 -2.53
C MET A 178 6.39 -15.47 -3.29
N ALA A 179 7.33 -15.18 -4.19
CA ALA A 179 8.06 -16.17 -4.95
C ALA A 179 8.94 -17.06 -4.06
N GLU A 180 9.65 -16.45 -3.09
CA GLU A 180 10.44 -17.16 -2.09
C GLU A 180 9.58 -18.11 -1.25
N ARG A 181 8.41 -17.65 -0.79
CA ARG A 181 7.49 -18.48 0.00
C ARG A 181 7.02 -19.74 -0.73
N PHE A 182 6.83 -19.65 -2.04
CA PHE A 182 6.40 -20.78 -2.86
C PHE A 182 7.58 -21.55 -3.49
N GLU A 183 8.82 -21.10 -3.24
CA GLU A 183 10.03 -21.69 -3.81
C GLU A 183 10.01 -21.74 -5.35
N VAL A 184 9.52 -20.66 -5.98
CA VAL A 184 9.40 -20.54 -7.44
C VAL A 184 9.99 -19.23 -7.97
N GLY A 185 10.13 -19.11 -9.28
CA GLY A 185 10.46 -17.85 -9.95
C GLY A 185 9.33 -16.80 -9.85
N LEU A 186 9.67 -15.53 -10.09
CA LEU A 186 8.71 -14.41 -9.97
C LEU A 186 7.49 -14.55 -10.87
N GLU A 187 7.63 -15.21 -12.01
CA GLU A 187 6.56 -15.40 -13.01
C GLU A 187 5.92 -16.79 -12.93
N GLU A 188 6.30 -17.61 -11.94
CA GLU A 188 5.87 -19.00 -11.81
C GLU A 188 4.80 -19.20 -10.73
N VAL A 189 4.43 -18.13 -10.04
CA VAL A 189 3.33 -18.16 -9.05
C VAL A 189 2.01 -18.43 -9.78
N THR A 190 1.28 -19.44 -9.33
CA THR A 190 0.02 -19.90 -9.95
C THR A 190 -1.21 -19.55 -9.12
N TRP A 191 -2.40 -19.60 -9.73
CA TRP A 191 -3.67 -19.49 -9.02
C TRP A 191 -3.78 -20.51 -7.87
N ARG A 192 -3.36 -21.76 -8.11
CA ARG A 192 -3.40 -22.82 -7.11
C ARG A 192 -2.58 -22.47 -5.87
N MET A 193 -1.39 -21.88 -6.06
CA MET A 193 -0.55 -21.39 -4.96
C MET A 193 -1.24 -20.26 -4.20
N LEU A 194 -1.77 -19.26 -4.89
CA LEU A 194 -2.47 -18.13 -4.27
C LEU A 194 -3.75 -18.56 -3.53
N SER A 195 -4.51 -19.52 -4.08
CA SER A 195 -5.71 -20.07 -3.43
C SER A 195 -5.41 -20.83 -2.14
N SER A 196 -4.16 -21.28 -1.93
CA SER A 196 -3.74 -21.91 -0.67
C SER A 196 -3.54 -20.90 0.47
N ILE A 197 -3.45 -19.61 0.16
CA ILE A 197 -3.24 -18.55 1.13
C ILE A 197 -4.57 -18.02 1.64
N LYS A 198 -4.70 -17.93 2.97
CA LYS A 198 -5.83 -17.25 3.59
C LYS A 198 -5.80 -15.76 3.23
N HIS A 199 -6.78 -15.32 2.46
CA HIS A 199 -6.95 -13.93 2.08
C HIS A 199 -7.96 -13.23 2.99
N CYS A 200 -7.56 -12.10 3.58
CA CYS A 200 -8.39 -11.28 4.45
C CYS A 200 -8.51 -9.86 3.83
N PRO A 201 -9.46 -9.64 2.90
CA PRO A 201 -9.55 -8.36 2.18
C PRO A 201 -10.14 -7.22 3.02
N ALA A 202 -10.96 -7.56 4.02
CA ALA A 202 -11.70 -6.59 4.83
C ALA A 202 -11.59 -6.92 6.32
N VAL A 203 -11.64 -5.89 7.14
CA VAL A 203 -11.66 -5.97 8.61
C VAL A 203 -12.86 -5.17 9.10
N LEU A 204 -13.64 -5.78 10.00
CA LEU A 204 -14.81 -5.16 10.60
C LEU A 204 -14.48 -4.73 12.03
N PHE A 205 -14.75 -3.46 12.34
CA PHE A 205 -14.66 -2.92 13.68
C PHE A 205 -16.06 -2.67 14.21
N LYS A 206 -16.30 -3.08 15.45
CA LYS A 206 -17.53 -2.78 16.18
C LYS A 206 -17.15 -1.92 17.39
N PRO A 207 -17.65 -0.67 17.50
CA PRO A 207 -17.52 0.10 18.73
C PRO A 207 -18.12 -0.70 19.90
N ARG A 208 -17.44 -0.68 21.04
CA ARG A 208 -18.02 -1.18 22.29
C ARG A 208 -18.88 -0.11 22.92
#